data_AF-Q3SH65-F1
#
_entry.id   AF-Q3SH65-F1
#
_cell.length_a   1.000
_cell.length_b   1.000
_cell.length_c   1.000
_cell.angle_alpha   90.00
_cell.angle_beta   90.00
_cell.angle_gamma   90.00
#
_symmetry.space_group_name_H-M   'P 1'
#
loop_
_entity.id
_entity.type
_entity.pdbx_description
1 polymer ?
#
loop_
_entity_poly.entity_id
_entity_poly.type
_entity_poly.pdbx_seq_one_letter_code
_entity_poly.pdbx_strand_id
1 'polypeptide(L)'
;MKGRKMFDPWTASLEEAQEEEKRVSAEGTSGPCSPVMQWGAASRISEWKQAVINGDGFAVLGCIRGCVTHGLVAPDWLACAFNQKYDAVLNCRADSWDDPKSFGPPYPKGKHLSRMEQDRIGRFKVWSAVSDTIKRDPDRAIDRGLFDELGGSLGFGATRAERLYYEAVTMGLGNIAKSRKLAGIQKKPR
;
A
#
# COMPACT_ATOMS: atom_id res chain seq x y z
N MET A 1 38.21 -13.33 -7.85
CA MET A 1 37.19 -12.57 -7.08
C MET A 1 35.84 -12.89 -7.72
N LYS A 2 34.93 -13.58 -7.02
CA LYS A 2 33.56 -13.82 -7.53
C LYS A 2 32.85 -12.46 -7.60
N GLY A 3 32.34 -12.10 -8.78
CA GLY A 3 31.57 -10.87 -8.98
C GLY A 3 30.38 -10.84 -8.01
N ARG A 4 30.30 -9.79 -7.20
CA ARG A 4 29.23 -9.62 -6.22
C ARG A 4 27.92 -9.37 -6.97
N LYS A 5 26.86 -10.11 -6.63
CA LYS A 5 25.51 -9.87 -7.16
C LYS A 5 25.03 -8.52 -6.58
N MET A 6 24.71 -7.58 -7.46
CA MET A 6 24.09 -6.31 -7.09
C MET A 6 22.67 -6.58 -6.59
N PHE A 7 22.23 -5.90 -5.53
CA PHE A 7 20.85 -6.01 -5.03
C PHE A 7 19.88 -5.59 -6.13
N ASP A 8 18.93 -6.46 -6.47
CA ASP A 8 17.88 -6.20 -7.44
C ASP A 8 16.52 -6.37 -6.75
N PRO A 9 15.77 -5.28 -6.52
CA PRO A 9 14.50 -5.33 -5.79
C PRO A 9 13.42 -6.14 -6.50
N TRP A 10 13.55 -6.40 -7.81
CA TRP A 10 12.56 -7.16 -8.59
C TRP A 10 12.69 -8.68 -8.40
N THR A 11 13.89 -9.15 -8.03
CA THR A 11 14.19 -10.58 -7.93
C THR A 11 14.70 -11.02 -6.56
N ALA A 12 15.02 -10.07 -5.68
CA ALA A 12 15.50 -10.34 -4.34
C ALA A 12 14.43 -10.99 -3.43
N SER A 13 14.87 -11.84 -2.51
CA SER A 13 14.04 -12.28 -1.39
C SER A 13 13.92 -11.19 -0.32
N LEU A 14 12.98 -11.35 0.62
CA LEU A 14 12.87 -10.45 1.78
C LEU A 14 14.15 -10.49 2.63
N GLU A 15 14.72 -11.67 2.80
CA GLU A 15 15.95 -11.88 3.55
C GLU A 15 17.12 -11.14 2.90
N GLU A 16 17.28 -11.26 1.58
CA GLU A 16 18.30 -10.52 0.82
C GLU A 16 18.11 -8.99 0.96
N ALA A 17 16.86 -8.50 0.92
CA ALA A 17 16.56 -7.08 1.13
C ALA A 17 16.89 -6.61 2.55
N GLN A 18 16.61 -7.41 3.57
CA GLN A 18 16.93 -7.10 4.96
C GLN A 18 18.43 -7.14 5.24
N GLU A 19 19.16 -8.08 4.65
CA GLU A 19 20.62 -8.14 4.75
C GLU A 19 21.26 -6.92 4.09
N GLU A 20 20.77 -6.54 2.91
CA GLU A 20 21.21 -5.34 2.23
C GLU A 20 20.88 -4.08 3.03
N GLU A 21 19.66 -3.96 3.56
CA GLU A 21 19.25 -2.84 4.43
C GLU A 21 20.19 -2.69 5.64
N LYS A 22 20.53 -3.78 6.33
CA LYS A 22 21.49 -3.76 7.45
C LYS A 22 22.86 -3.26 7.01
N ARG A 23 23.29 -3.65 5.80
CA ARG A 23 24.57 -3.21 5.22
C ARG A 23 24.58 -1.72 4.95
N VAL A 24 23.54 -1.15 4.32
CA VAL A 24 23.49 0.28 3.99
C VAL A 24 23.03 1.16 5.15
N SER A 25 22.30 0.62 6.13
CA SER A 25 21.85 1.36 7.32
C SER A 25 23.02 1.82 8.19
N ALA A 26 24.16 1.14 8.13
CA ALA A 26 25.41 1.60 8.74
C ALA A 26 25.88 2.95 8.17
N GLU A 27 25.36 3.36 7.01
CA GLU A 27 25.68 4.61 6.30
C GLU A 27 24.59 5.68 6.48
N GLY A 28 23.53 5.41 7.28
CA GLY A 28 22.48 6.38 7.61
C GLY A 28 21.34 6.49 6.60
N THR A 29 21.25 5.58 5.64
CA THR A 29 20.23 5.63 4.58
C THR A 29 18.88 5.10 5.09
N SER A 30 18.01 5.99 5.57
CA SER A 30 16.59 5.69 5.82
C SER A 30 15.74 6.50 4.85
N GLY A 31 14.83 5.85 4.12
CA GLY A 31 13.99 6.54 3.14
C GLY A 31 13.25 5.61 2.20
N PRO A 32 12.46 6.15 1.27
CA PRO A 32 11.68 5.35 0.33
C PRO A 32 12.57 4.54 -0.63
N CYS A 33 13.82 4.94 -0.83
CA CYS A 33 14.78 4.20 -1.66
C CYS A 33 15.62 3.19 -0.87
N SER A 34 15.30 2.91 0.40
CA SER A 34 16.01 1.88 1.16
C SER A 34 15.74 0.49 0.56
N PRO A 35 16.67 -0.48 0.65
CA PRO A 35 16.50 -1.81 0.07
C PRO A 35 15.19 -2.51 0.43
N VAL A 36 14.76 -2.47 1.70
CA VAL A 36 13.49 -3.08 2.13
C VAL A 36 12.29 -2.36 1.53
N MET A 37 12.34 -1.02 1.43
CA MET A 37 11.26 -0.23 0.84
C MET A 37 11.17 -0.46 -0.68
N GLN A 38 12.30 -0.56 -1.36
CA GLN A 38 12.39 -0.90 -2.78
C GLN A 38 11.85 -2.30 -3.07
N TRP A 39 12.27 -3.31 -2.30
CA TRP A 39 11.76 -4.68 -2.41
C TRP A 39 10.25 -4.75 -2.19
N GLY A 40 9.74 -4.06 -1.15
CA GLY A 40 8.31 -4.05 -0.85
C GLY A 40 7.50 -3.36 -1.95
N ALA A 41 8.04 -2.30 -2.56
CA ALA A 41 7.42 -1.63 -3.70
C ALA A 41 7.43 -2.51 -4.96
N ALA A 42 8.56 -3.15 -5.29
CA ALA A 42 8.69 -4.04 -6.44
C ALA A 42 7.77 -5.27 -6.34
N SER A 43 7.65 -5.84 -5.14
CA SER A 43 6.74 -6.95 -4.84
C SER A 43 5.28 -6.53 -5.04
N ARG A 44 4.87 -5.38 -4.50
CA ARG A 44 3.51 -4.83 -4.70
C ARG A 44 3.23 -4.51 -6.17
N ILE A 45 4.18 -3.93 -6.90
CA ILE A 45 4.03 -3.67 -8.33
C ILE A 45 3.84 -4.99 -9.11
N SER A 46 4.56 -6.04 -8.72
CA SER A 46 4.46 -7.36 -9.34
C SER A 46 3.08 -8.00 -9.13
N GLU A 47 2.44 -7.80 -7.97
CA GLU A 47 1.06 -8.25 -7.71
C GLU A 47 0.05 -7.60 -8.69
N TRP A 48 0.35 -6.41 -9.20
CA TRP A 48 -0.53 -5.65 -10.10
C TRP A 48 -0.25 -5.92 -11.59
N LYS A 49 0.76 -6.74 -11.90
CA LYS A 49 1.19 -7.03 -13.28
C LYS A 49 0.03 -7.47 -14.16
N GLN A 50 -0.84 -8.37 -13.69
CA GLN A 50 -1.94 -8.86 -14.51
C GLN A 50 -3.00 -7.77 -14.78
N ALA A 51 -3.29 -6.90 -13.80
CA ALA A 51 -4.20 -5.77 -14.01
C ALA A 51 -3.65 -4.80 -15.06
N VAL A 52 -2.34 -4.51 -15.00
CA VAL A 52 -1.65 -3.68 -15.99
C VAL A 52 -1.70 -4.30 -17.39
N ILE A 53 -1.39 -5.60 -17.51
CA ILE A 53 -1.46 -6.33 -18.79
C ILE A 53 -2.88 -6.32 -19.35
N ASN A 54 -3.89 -6.43 -18.48
CA ASN A 54 -5.30 -6.36 -18.86
C ASN A 54 -5.77 -4.93 -19.19
N GLY A 55 -4.88 -3.93 -19.14
CA GLY A 55 -5.17 -2.56 -19.55
C GLY A 55 -5.80 -1.68 -18.47
N ASP A 56 -5.73 -2.04 -17.20
CA ASP A 56 -6.17 -1.18 -16.10
C ASP A 56 -5.24 0.05 -16.01
N GLY A 57 -5.75 1.23 -16.39
CA GLY A 57 -4.96 2.45 -16.40
C GLY A 57 -4.68 3.02 -15.01
N PHE A 58 -5.56 2.77 -14.03
CA PHE A 58 -5.30 3.16 -12.65
C PHE A 58 -4.16 2.31 -12.06
N ALA A 59 -4.14 1.01 -12.39
CA ALA A 59 -3.03 0.12 -12.07
C ALA A 59 -1.70 0.61 -12.67
N VAL A 60 -1.70 1.00 -13.95
CA VAL A 60 -0.50 1.54 -14.62
C VAL A 60 0.04 2.76 -13.86
N LEU A 61 -0.80 3.75 -13.59
CA LEU A 61 -0.39 4.97 -12.88
C LEU A 61 0.09 4.68 -11.45
N GLY A 62 -0.59 3.76 -10.75
CA GLY A 62 -0.19 3.31 -9.41
C GLY A 62 1.20 2.68 -9.39
N CYS A 63 1.49 1.81 -10.36
CA CYS A 63 2.80 1.17 -10.50
C CYS A 63 3.90 2.17 -10.87
N ILE A 64 3.65 3.09 -11.81
CA ILE A 64 4.60 4.16 -12.18
C ILE A 64 4.91 5.04 -10.97
N ARG A 65 3.89 5.45 -10.21
CA ARG A 65 4.09 6.18 -8.95
C ARG A 65 4.98 5.39 -7.99
N GLY A 66 4.76 4.07 -7.87
CA GLY A 66 5.59 3.18 -7.08
C GLY A 66 7.05 3.23 -7.51
N CYS A 67 7.33 3.09 -8.81
CA CYS A 67 8.69 3.18 -9.34
C CYS A 67 9.35 4.52 -9.01
N VAL A 68 8.68 5.64 -9.28
CA VAL A 68 9.22 6.99 -9.05
C VAL A 68 9.44 7.27 -7.56
N THR A 69 8.52 6.84 -6.69
CA THR A 69 8.63 7.06 -5.23
C THR A 69 9.84 6.34 -4.64
N HIS A 70 10.14 5.14 -5.14
CA HIS A 70 11.15 4.25 -4.57
C HIS A 70 12.45 4.21 -5.40
N GLY A 71 12.57 5.04 -6.43
CA GLY A 71 13.75 5.07 -7.30
C GLY A 71 13.97 3.77 -8.09
N LEU A 72 12.90 3.06 -8.42
CA LEU A 72 12.98 1.81 -9.18
C LEU A 72 12.98 2.10 -10.69
N VAL A 73 13.77 1.34 -11.43
CA VAL A 73 13.64 1.25 -12.88
C VAL A 73 12.37 0.46 -13.20
N ALA A 74 11.49 1.02 -14.02
CA ALA A 74 10.25 0.35 -14.42
C ALA A 74 10.57 -0.88 -15.31
N PRO A 75 9.91 -2.02 -15.10
CA PRO A 75 10.08 -3.19 -15.94
C PRO A 75 9.40 -2.99 -17.30
N ASP A 76 9.89 -3.68 -18.34
CA ASP A 76 9.46 -3.48 -19.73
C ASP A 76 7.94 -3.55 -19.93
N TRP A 77 7.27 -4.48 -19.25
CA TRP A 77 5.81 -4.64 -19.35
C TRP A 77 5.06 -3.41 -18.83
N LEU A 78 5.58 -2.74 -17.79
CA LEU A 78 4.97 -1.55 -17.22
C LEU A 78 5.27 -0.33 -18.10
N ALA A 79 6.51 -0.19 -18.56
CA ALA A 79 6.91 0.88 -19.46
C ALA A 79 6.11 0.83 -20.78
N CYS A 80 5.96 -0.38 -21.35
CA CYS A 80 5.15 -0.60 -22.54
C CYS A 80 3.68 -0.23 -22.31
N ALA A 81 3.07 -0.68 -21.21
CA ALA A 81 1.67 -0.36 -20.89
C ALA A 81 1.44 1.15 -20.67
N PHE A 82 2.38 1.83 -20.01
CA PHE A 82 2.31 3.29 -19.85
C PHE A 82 2.41 4.01 -21.20
N ASN A 83 3.42 3.67 -22.02
CA ASN A 83 3.63 4.30 -23.32
C ASN A 83 2.45 4.08 -24.25
N GLN A 84 1.88 2.87 -24.31
CA GLN A 84 0.69 2.60 -25.14
C GLN A 84 -0.49 3.52 -24.79
N LYS A 85 -0.74 3.75 -23.49
CA LYS A 85 -1.83 4.62 -23.02
C LYS A 85 -1.53 6.09 -23.25
N TYR A 86 -0.28 6.50 -23.02
CA TYR A 86 0.19 7.86 -23.29
C TYR A 86 0.10 8.19 -24.79
N ASP A 87 0.60 7.30 -25.62
CA ASP A 87 0.61 7.42 -27.07
C ASP A 87 -0.80 7.38 -27.67
N ALA A 88 -1.77 6.76 -27.01
CA ALA A 88 -3.17 6.82 -27.43
C ALA A 88 -3.69 8.27 -27.43
N VAL A 89 -3.32 9.07 -26.43
CA VAL A 89 -3.67 10.50 -26.37
C VAL A 89 -2.82 11.30 -27.35
N LEU A 90 -1.49 11.09 -27.35
CA LEU A 90 -0.56 11.83 -28.22
C LEU A 90 -0.89 11.67 -29.71
N ASN A 91 -1.30 10.46 -30.13
CA ASN A 91 -1.67 10.16 -31.50
C ASN A 91 -3.16 10.40 -31.81
N CYS A 92 -3.87 11.14 -30.95
CA CYS A 92 -5.30 11.47 -31.12
C CYS A 92 -6.21 10.25 -31.30
N ARG A 93 -5.89 9.11 -30.67
CA ARG A 93 -6.71 7.88 -30.68
C ARG A 93 -7.68 7.80 -29.50
N ALA A 94 -7.43 8.61 -28.47
CA ALA A 94 -8.21 8.78 -27.26
C ALA A 94 -8.52 10.27 -27.09
N ASP A 95 -9.77 10.59 -26.76
CA ASP A 95 -10.22 12.00 -26.70
C ASP A 95 -9.76 12.72 -25.43
N SER A 96 -9.40 11.96 -24.40
CA SER A 96 -8.91 12.47 -23.12
C SER A 96 -8.12 11.41 -22.34
N TRP A 97 -7.52 11.82 -21.22
CA TRP A 97 -6.88 10.91 -20.27
C TRP A 97 -7.86 9.99 -19.53
N ASP A 98 -9.15 10.37 -19.47
CA ASP A 98 -10.23 9.57 -18.87
C ASP A 98 -10.86 8.59 -19.87
N ASP A 99 -10.45 8.63 -21.15
CA ASP A 99 -10.90 7.69 -22.16
C ASP A 99 -10.42 6.26 -21.81
N PRO A 100 -11.27 5.22 -21.89
CA PRO A 100 -10.86 3.83 -21.66
C PRO A 100 -9.68 3.34 -22.54
N LYS A 101 -9.44 3.96 -23.70
CA LYS A 101 -8.28 3.70 -24.57
C LYS A 101 -6.97 4.26 -24.00
N SER A 102 -7.02 5.26 -23.11
CA SER A 102 -5.88 5.78 -22.37
C SER A 102 -5.89 5.23 -20.93
N PHE A 103 -5.90 6.07 -19.89
CA PHE A 103 -5.90 5.59 -18.50
C PHE A 103 -7.30 5.25 -17.97
N GLY A 104 -8.36 5.71 -18.63
CA GLY A 104 -9.72 5.57 -18.12
C GLY A 104 -9.99 6.49 -16.92
N PRO A 105 -11.25 6.57 -16.46
CA PRO A 105 -11.59 7.43 -15.33
C PRO A 105 -10.96 6.88 -14.05
N PRO A 106 -10.37 7.74 -13.18
CA PRO A 106 -9.69 7.28 -11.97
C PRO A 106 -10.63 6.63 -10.94
N TYR A 107 -11.92 6.97 -11.00
CA TYR A 107 -12.94 6.42 -10.11
C TYR A 107 -14.21 6.08 -10.90
N PRO A 108 -14.96 5.03 -10.50
CA PRO A 108 -16.23 4.71 -11.12
C PRO A 108 -17.24 5.87 -11.03
N LYS A 109 -18.15 5.94 -12.01
CA LYS A 109 -19.26 6.91 -11.98
C LYS A 109 -20.09 6.75 -10.71
N GLY A 110 -20.60 7.88 -10.20
CA GLY A 110 -21.42 7.92 -8.98
C GLY A 110 -20.64 7.90 -7.67
N LYS A 111 -19.30 7.98 -7.70
CA LYS A 111 -18.50 8.18 -6.50
C LYS A 111 -18.39 9.67 -6.15
N HIS A 112 -18.65 10.00 -4.88
CA HIS A 112 -18.45 11.35 -4.36
C HIS A 112 -17.04 11.51 -3.82
N LEU A 113 -16.22 12.34 -4.47
CA LEU A 113 -14.81 12.54 -4.14
C LEU A 113 -14.60 12.99 -2.69
N SER A 114 -15.44 13.91 -2.18
CA SER A 114 -15.39 14.36 -0.79
C SER A 114 -15.57 13.21 0.21
N ARG A 115 -16.47 12.28 -0.08
CA ARG A 115 -16.66 11.08 0.76
C ARG A 115 -15.47 10.13 0.66
N MET A 116 -14.89 9.97 -0.52
CA MET A 116 -13.70 9.12 -0.71
C MET A 116 -12.48 9.68 0.02
N GLU A 117 -12.31 11.00 0.00
CA GLU A 117 -11.29 11.71 0.75
C GLU A 117 -11.47 11.52 2.26
N GLN A 118 -12.69 11.76 2.76
CA GLN A 118 -13.02 11.53 4.17
C GLN A 118 -12.77 10.08 4.59
N ASP A 119 -13.12 9.11 3.73
CA ASP A 119 -12.85 7.70 4.00
C ASP A 119 -11.34 7.41 3.98
N ARG A 120 -10.56 8.01 3.07
CA ARG A 120 -9.09 7.88 3.05
C ARG A 120 -8.48 8.38 4.36
N ILE A 121 -8.86 9.56 4.83
CA ILE A 121 -8.37 10.11 6.10
C ILE A 121 -8.89 9.28 7.29
N GLY A 122 -10.17 8.89 7.24
CA GLY A 122 -10.85 8.14 8.29
C GLY A 122 -10.22 6.77 8.56
N ARG A 123 -9.80 6.04 7.51
CA ARG A 123 -9.08 4.77 7.63
C ARG A 123 -7.86 4.88 8.55
N PHE A 124 -7.00 5.88 8.31
CA PHE A 124 -5.82 6.11 9.14
C PHE A 124 -6.18 6.53 10.56
N LYS A 125 -7.13 7.46 10.72
CA LYS A 125 -7.56 7.93 12.04
C LYS A 125 -8.10 6.79 12.90
N VAL A 126 -8.99 5.97 12.35
CA VAL A 126 -9.58 4.84 13.08
C VAL A 126 -8.52 3.78 13.36
N TRP A 127 -7.69 3.41 12.39
CA TRP A 127 -6.62 2.43 12.61
C TRP A 127 -5.63 2.90 13.70
N SER A 128 -5.23 4.17 13.69
CA SER A 128 -4.34 4.74 14.70
C SER A 128 -5.00 4.72 16.09
N ALA A 129 -6.26 5.14 16.19
CA ALA A 129 -7.00 5.13 17.45
C ALA A 129 -7.14 3.71 18.02
N VAL A 130 -7.48 2.72 17.18
CA VAL A 130 -7.51 1.31 17.60
C VAL A 130 -6.12 0.85 18.04
N SER A 131 -5.06 1.19 17.29
CA SER A 131 -3.67 0.84 17.65
C SER A 131 -3.29 1.38 19.02
N ASP A 132 -3.60 2.66 19.27
CA ASP A 132 -3.24 3.31 20.52
C ASP A 132 -4.06 2.78 21.69
N THR A 133 -5.35 2.49 21.49
CA THR A 133 -6.17 1.83 22.52
C THR A 133 -5.62 0.46 22.88
N ILE A 134 -5.31 -0.39 21.89
CA ILE A 134 -4.76 -1.73 22.15
C ILE A 134 -3.35 -1.67 22.77
N LYS A 135 -2.54 -0.66 22.45
CA LYS A 135 -1.24 -0.48 23.12
C LYS A 135 -1.40 -0.14 24.61
N ARG A 136 -2.41 0.65 24.97
CA ARG A 136 -2.68 1.04 26.36
C ARG A 136 -3.40 -0.05 27.16
N ASP A 137 -4.32 -0.75 26.51
CA ASP A 137 -5.06 -1.88 27.06
C ASP A 137 -4.97 -3.08 26.10
N PRO A 138 -3.93 -3.92 26.27
CA PRO A 138 -3.71 -5.09 25.41
C PRO A 138 -4.80 -6.15 25.49
N ASP A 139 -5.69 -6.11 26.47
CA ASP A 139 -6.77 -7.07 26.65
C ASP A 139 -8.09 -6.57 26.03
N ARG A 140 -8.22 -5.28 25.75
CA ARG A 140 -9.41 -4.70 25.10
C ARG A 140 -9.80 -5.46 23.83
N ALA A 141 -11.08 -5.84 23.74
CA ALA A 141 -11.63 -6.50 22.56
C ALA A 141 -11.76 -5.49 21.40
N ILE A 142 -11.44 -5.95 20.18
CA ILE A 142 -11.73 -5.20 18.94
C ILE A 142 -13.10 -5.67 18.46
N ASP A 143 -14.13 -4.99 18.94
CA ASP A 143 -15.53 -5.34 18.73
C ASP A 143 -16.39 -4.10 18.45
N ARG A 144 -17.70 -4.32 18.37
CA ARG A 144 -18.67 -3.25 18.10
C ARG A 144 -18.63 -2.14 19.15
N GLY A 145 -18.42 -2.48 20.43
CA GLY A 145 -18.36 -1.50 21.51
C GLY A 145 -17.17 -0.57 21.37
N LEU A 146 -16.00 -1.12 21.00
CA LEU A 146 -14.82 -0.30 20.68
C LEU A 146 -15.09 0.64 19.49
N PHE A 147 -15.72 0.16 18.42
CA PHE A 147 -15.99 0.99 17.25
C PHE A 147 -17.05 2.07 17.49
N ASP A 148 -17.99 1.84 18.40
CA ASP A 148 -18.97 2.85 18.80
C ASP A 148 -18.31 3.99 19.58
N GLU A 149 -17.51 3.64 20.59
CA GLU A 149 -16.73 4.59 21.40
C GLU A 149 -15.77 5.43 20.53
N LEU A 150 -14.92 4.76 19.75
CA LEU A 150 -13.95 5.44 18.89
C LEU A 150 -14.65 6.20 17.76
N GLY A 151 -15.69 5.62 17.17
CA GLY A 151 -16.51 6.26 16.16
C GLY A 151 -17.03 7.61 16.64
N GLY A 152 -17.73 7.62 17.78
CA GLY A 152 -18.28 8.85 18.36
C GLY A 152 -17.23 9.93 18.57
N SER A 153 -16.07 9.57 19.14
CA SER A 153 -14.96 10.51 19.36
C SER A 153 -14.36 11.08 18.06
N LEU A 154 -14.40 10.32 16.96
CA LEU A 154 -13.84 10.69 15.67
C LEU A 154 -14.87 11.30 14.70
N GLY A 155 -16.13 11.46 15.13
CA GLY A 155 -17.21 11.95 14.28
C GLY A 155 -17.73 10.93 13.25
N PHE A 156 -17.60 9.63 13.54
CA PHE A 156 -18.08 8.52 12.73
C PHE A 156 -19.13 7.69 13.49
N GLY A 157 -20.11 7.12 12.79
CA GLY A 157 -20.93 6.06 13.39
C GLY A 157 -20.15 4.75 13.51
N ALA A 158 -20.50 3.89 14.48
CA ALA A 158 -19.83 2.60 14.74
C ALA A 158 -19.64 1.75 13.47
N THR A 159 -20.66 1.61 12.63
CA THR A 159 -20.58 0.86 11.36
C THR A 159 -19.55 1.45 10.40
N ARG A 160 -19.44 2.78 10.34
CA ARG A 160 -18.47 3.44 9.47
C ARG A 160 -17.06 3.26 10.03
N ALA A 161 -16.87 3.40 11.34
CA ALA A 161 -15.58 3.18 11.98
C ALA A 161 -15.08 1.74 11.78
N GLU A 162 -15.94 0.75 12.01
CA GLU A 162 -15.65 -0.67 11.81
C GLU A 162 -15.22 -0.97 10.36
N ARG A 163 -16.00 -0.50 9.38
CA ARG A 163 -15.65 -0.64 7.95
C ARG A 163 -14.29 -0.01 7.63
N LEU A 164 -14.07 1.23 8.08
CA LEU A 164 -12.82 1.96 7.82
C LEU A 164 -11.61 1.25 8.45
N TYR A 165 -11.77 0.67 9.63
CA TYR A 165 -10.73 -0.12 10.27
C TYR A 165 -10.32 -1.34 9.44
N TYR A 166 -11.29 -2.16 9.01
CA TYR A 166 -10.98 -3.36 8.23
C TYR A 166 -10.46 -3.03 6.83
N GLU A 167 -10.98 -1.98 6.19
CA GLU A 167 -10.41 -1.47 4.93
C GLU A 167 -8.95 -1.04 5.10
N ALA A 168 -8.61 -0.35 6.19
CA ALA A 168 -7.22 0.00 6.52
C ALA A 168 -6.33 -1.26 6.63
N VAL A 169 -6.80 -2.29 7.33
CA VAL A 169 -6.06 -3.55 7.48
C VAL A 169 -5.85 -4.25 6.12
N THR A 170 -6.87 -4.29 5.26
CA THR A 170 -6.75 -4.83 3.90
C THR A 170 -5.78 -4.02 3.04
N MET A 171 -5.66 -2.71 3.26
CA MET A 171 -4.69 -1.84 2.58
C MET A 171 -3.25 -2.00 3.08
N GLY A 172 -2.99 -2.96 3.98
CA GLY A 172 -1.66 -3.27 4.48
C GLY A 172 -1.24 -2.47 5.70
N LEU A 173 -2.13 -1.67 6.29
CA LEU A 173 -1.89 -1.19 7.66
C LEU A 173 -1.95 -2.41 8.58
N GLY A 174 -0.92 -2.59 9.41
CA GLY A 174 -0.71 -3.83 10.17
C GLY A 174 -1.99 -4.33 10.86
N ASN A 175 -2.27 -5.63 10.74
CA ASN A 175 -3.42 -6.23 11.41
C ASN A 175 -3.13 -6.33 12.91
N ILE A 176 -3.66 -5.38 13.69
CA ILE A 176 -3.40 -5.27 15.13
C ILE A 176 -3.81 -6.55 15.88
N ALA A 177 -4.89 -7.21 15.45
CA ALA A 177 -5.32 -8.49 16.05
C ALA A 177 -4.33 -9.62 15.79
N LYS A 178 -3.72 -9.69 14.59
CA LYS A 178 -2.64 -10.64 14.29
C LYS A 178 -1.34 -10.26 14.99
N SER A 179 -1.02 -8.97 15.10
CA SER A 179 0.15 -8.47 15.83
C SER A 179 0.07 -8.81 17.32
N ARG A 180 -1.12 -8.78 17.95
CA ARG A 180 -1.34 -9.29 19.33
C ARG A 180 -0.94 -10.75 19.48
N LYS A 181 -1.30 -11.61 18.51
CA LYS A 181 -0.95 -13.05 18.53
C LYS A 181 0.54 -13.30 18.33
N LEU A 182 1.21 -12.52 17.47
CA LEU A 182 2.65 -12.61 17.23
C LEU A 182 3.48 -12.11 18.43
N ALA A 183 3.02 -11.06 19.13
CA ALA A 183 3.62 -10.59 20.38
C ALA A 183 3.37 -11.54 21.57
N GLY A 184 2.38 -12.44 21.47
CA GLY A 184 1.97 -13.38 22.51
C GLY A 184 2.77 -14.70 22.60
N ILE A 185 3.95 -14.81 21.98
CA ILE A 185 4.85 -15.98 22.13
C ILE A 185 5.56 -16.02 23.52
N GLN A 186 5.37 -15.03 24.38
CA GLN A 186 5.73 -15.15 25.81
C GLN A 186 4.49 -15.21 26.72
N LYS A 187 3.65 -16.24 26.56
CA LYS A 187 2.87 -16.70 27.72
C LYS A 187 3.84 -17.40 28.66
N LYS A 188 4.30 -16.70 29.71
CA LYS A 188 4.97 -17.35 30.86
C LYS A 188 4.09 -18.51 31.34
N PRO A 189 4.63 -19.73 31.45
CA PRO A 189 3.86 -20.83 32.04
C PRO A 189 3.56 -20.49 33.51
N ARG A 190 2.34 -20.84 33.93
CA ARG A 190 1.94 -20.83 35.35
C ARG A 190 2.75 -21.86 36.13
#